data_AF-A0A3D3PDF0-F1
#
_entry.id   AF-A0A3D3PDF0-F1
#
_cell.length_a   1.000
_cell.length_b   1.000
_cell.length_c   1.000
_cell.angle_alpha   90.00
_cell.angle_beta   90.00
_cell.angle_gamma   90.00
#
_symmetry.space_group_name_H-M   'P 1'
#
loop_
_entity.id
_entity.type
_entity.pdbx_description
1 polymer ?
#
loop_
_entity_poly.entity_id
_entity_poly.type
_entity_poly.pdbx_seq_one_letter_code
_entity_poly.pdbx_strand_id
1 'polypeptide(L)'
;MPFNKISENILVSIREIVGFENVLILPEDTGPYSHDETEDLHYLPEVVVKPTRTEQIADLLRLCNEHLIPVTPRGGGTGLSGGALPVYGGLLISMEKFNKIIEIDERNLQATVEPGVITQVFMDAVAEKGLLYPVDPSSKGTCLLGGNIAHGSGGPRVVKYGTIREYVLNMEMVLPTGEILWTGANTLKYASGYNLTQLMIGSEGTLGIVTKIVLKLIPRPTQDVLMLASFSSNEQACAAVSAIFRAGVIPSALEFMERRGVEWVIEFDHILFDLKDGAEAFLLIEVDGNNMDVLFSECEKINTVLEANGCMDVLFADTSAQKEDLWRMRRVMPLSVKSNSVYKEEDTVVPRAELPRLIHGIKEIGKKYGFESVCYGHAGDGNLHVNIIK
;
A
#
# COMPACT_ATOMS: atom_id res chain seq x y z
N MET A 1 5.85 26.50 15.02
CA MET A 1 5.42 27.82 14.51
C MET A 1 3.93 27.95 14.79
N PRO A 2 3.41 29.10 15.26
CA PRO A 2 1.97 29.28 15.31
C PRO A 2 1.43 29.48 13.89
N PHE A 3 0.48 28.63 13.48
CA PHE A 3 -0.27 28.81 12.23
C PHE A 3 -1.49 29.70 12.46
N ASN A 4 -1.92 30.42 11.44
CA ASN A 4 -3.12 31.24 11.48
C ASN A 4 -4.39 30.43 11.18
N LYS A 5 -5.54 30.95 11.62
CA LYS A 5 -6.87 30.42 11.32
C LYS A 5 -7.42 31.03 10.03
N ILE A 6 -8.30 30.31 9.34
CA ILE A 6 -9.00 30.78 8.14
C ILE A 6 -10.06 31.80 8.57
N SER A 7 -9.83 33.06 8.21
CA SER A 7 -10.81 34.15 8.39
C SER A 7 -11.85 34.18 7.28
N GLU A 8 -12.96 34.90 7.48
CA GLU A 8 -14.01 35.09 6.46
C GLU A 8 -13.46 35.62 5.12
N ASN A 9 -12.52 36.57 5.15
CA ASN A 9 -11.91 37.11 3.93
C ASN A 9 -11.07 36.05 3.17
N ILE A 10 -10.38 35.19 3.91
CA ILE A 10 -9.62 34.07 3.33
C ILE A 10 -10.60 33.03 2.77
N LEU A 11 -11.70 32.73 3.47
CA LEU A 11 -12.74 31.82 2.98
C LEU A 11 -13.40 32.32 1.69
N VAL A 12 -13.64 33.62 1.56
CA VAL A 12 -14.11 34.24 0.30
C VAL A 12 -13.09 34.00 -0.82
N SER A 13 -11.81 34.25 -0.56
CA SER A 13 -10.74 34.03 -1.54
C SER A 13 -10.64 32.55 -1.96
N ILE A 14 -10.76 31.61 -1.01
CA ILE A 14 -10.81 30.17 -1.29
C ILE A 14 -11.97 29.83 -2.22
N ARG A 15 -13.17 30.38 -1.95
CA ARG A 15 -14.37 30.16 -2.78
C ARG A 15 -14.22 30.73 -4.18
N GLU A 16 -13.54 31.86 -4.34
CA GLU A 16 -13.23 32.43 -5.66
C GLU A 16 -12.28 31.54 -6.47
N ILE A 17 -11.32 30.88 -5.81
CA ILE A 17 -10.37 29.97 -6.46
C ILE A 17 -11.05 28.68 -6.92
N VAL A 18 -11.75 27.98 -6.00
CA VAL A 18 -12.28 26.63 -6.29
C VAL A 18 -13.74 26.60 -6.71
N GLY A 19 -14.52 27.66 -6.50
CA GLY A 19 -15.98 27.67 -6.67
C GLY A 19 -16.72 27.22 -5.41
N PHE A 20 -17.89 27.79 -5.15
CA PHE A 20 -18.66 27.57 -3.91
C PHE A 20 -19.04 26.10 -3.68
N GLU A 21 -19.35 25.38 -4.74
CA GLU A 21 -19.73 23.96 -4.73
C GLU A 21 -18.57 23.01 -4.39
N ASN A 22 -17.34 23.53 -4.35
CA ASN A 22 -16.12 22.79 -4.08
C ASN A 22 -15.53 23.09 -2.69
N VAL A 23 -16.27 23.80 -1.82
CA VAL A 23 -15.85 24.17 -0.47
C VAL A 23 -16.81 23.59 0.56
N LEU A 24 -16.28 22.85 1.55
CA LEU A 24 -17.03 22.35 2.70
C LEU A 24 -16.54 23.04 3.97
N ILE A 25 -17.49 23.52 4.79
CA ILE A 25 -17.20 24.24 6.04
C ILE A 25 -18.03 23.74 7.22
N LEU A 26 -19.12 23.00 6.96
CA LEU A 26 -20.00 22.54 8.03
C LEU A 26 -19.38 21.31 8.71
N PRO A 27 -19.51 21.16 10.04
CA PRO A 27 -18.99 20.01 10.76
C PRO A 27 -19.45 18.65 10.20
N GLU A 28 -20.70 18.57 9.75
CA GLU A 28 -21.26 17.36 9.13
C GLU A 28 -20.58 16.97 7.82
N ASP A 29 -20.14 17.96 7.03
CA ASP A 29 -19.48 17.74 5.73
C ASP A 29 -17.97 17.52 5.87
N THR A 30 -17.37 18.15 6.89
CA THR A 30 -15.93 18.07 7.17
C THR A 30 -15.55 16.88 8.06
N GLY A 31 -16.51 16.34 8.81
CA GLY A 31 -16.33 15.19 9.71
C GLY A 31 -15.68 13.96 9.07
N PRO A 32 -16.08 13.51 7.86
CA PRO A 32 -15.43 12.41 7.17
C PRO A 32 -13.94 12.63 6.85
N TYR A 33 -13.48 13.88 6.82
CA TYR A 33 -12.08 14.25 6.58
C TYR A 33 -11.25 14.38 7.87
N SER A 34 -11.86 14.10 9.03
CA SER A 34 -11.20 14.30 10.34
C SER A 34 -10.32 13.16 10.81
N HIS A 35 -10.40 12.00 10.17
CA HIS A 35 -9.67 10.78 10.53
C HIS A 35 -9.09 10.13 9.29
N ASP A 36 -8.03 9.35 9.43
CA ASP A 36 -7.66 8.29 8.50
C ASP A 36 -7.78 6.94 9.23
N GLU A 37 -7.11 5.89 8.76
CA GLU A 37 -7.17 4.58 9.40
C GLU A 37 -6.24 4.48 10.63
N THR A 38 -5.53 5.56 10.98
CA THR A 38 -4.76 5.64 12.22
C THR A 38 -5.70 5.61 13.42
N GLU A 39 -5.44 4.68 14.33
CA GLU A 39 -6.33 4.40 15.45
C GLU A 39 -6.47 5.60 16.41
N ASP A 40 -7.69 5.80 16.92
CA ASP A 40 -8.01 6.72 18.02
C ASP A 40 -7.80 8.22 17.73
N LEU A 41 -7.39 8.62 16.52
CA LEU A 41 -7.06 10.00 16.18
C LEU A 41 -8.12 10.69 15.32
N HIS A 42 -8.58 11.85 15.79
CA HIS A 42 -9.55 12.70 15.09
C HIS A 42 -9.17 14.18 15.20
N TYR A 43 -9.01 14.85 14.05
CA TYR A 43 -8.69 16.28 13.95
C TYR A 43 -9.53 16.93 12.86
N LEU A 44 -10.30 17.96 13.19
CA LEU A 44 -11.14 18.64 12.21
C LEU A 44 -10.36 19.71 11.42
N PRO A 45 -10.47 19.73 10.08
CA PRO A 45 -10.03 20.89 9.30
C PRO A 45 -10.99 22.07 9.51
N GLU A 46 -10.53 23.29 9.23
CA GLU A 46 -11.41 24.47 9.23
C GLU A 46 -12.19 24.57 7.92
N VAL A 47 -11.57 24.20 6.81
CA VAL A 47 -12.17 24.18 5.48
C VAL A 47 -11.65 22.97 4.71
N VAL A 48 -12.54 22.26 4.01
CA VAL A 48 -12.17 21.24 3.02
C VAL A 48 -12.46 21.78 1.63
N VAL A 49 -11.52 21.60 0.70
CA VAL A 49 -11.71 21.96 -0.71
C VAL A 49 -11.52 20.78 -1.64
N LYS A 50 -12.24 20.80 -2.76
CA LYS A 50 -12.22 19.77 -3.81
C LYS A 50 -11.86 20.40 -5.16
N PRO A 51 -10.58 20.79 -5.39
CA PRO A 51 -10.16 21.40 -6.64
C PRO A 51 -10.36 20.44 -7.82
N THR A 52 -10.49 20.99 -9.02
CA THR A 52 -10.72 20.24 -10.28
C THR A 52 -9.64 20.47 -11.33
N ARG A 53 -8.68 21.35 -11.06
CA ARG A 53 -7.54 21.66 -11.95
C ARG A 53 -6.31 22.08 -11.16
N THR A 54 -5.13 21.83 -11.72
CA THR A 54 -3.82 22.09 -11.09
C THR A 54 -3.66 23.53 -10.62
N GLU A 55 -4.14 24.50 -11.41
CA GLU A 55 -3.98 25.93 -11.13
C GLU A 55 -4.69 26.36 -9.84
N GLN A 56 -5.81 25.71 -9.50
CA GLN A 56 -6.52 25.99 -8.25
C GLN A 56 -5.67 25.60 -7.04
N ILE A 57 -4.97 24.47 -7.11
CA ILE A 57 -4.06 24.03 -6.03
C ILE A 57 -2.90 25.03 -5.91
N ALA A 58 -2.34 25.50 -7.03
CA ALA A 58 -1.31 26.54 -7.04
C ALA A 58 -1.76 27.85 -6.39
N ASP A 59 -2.96 28.32 -6.71
CA ASP A 59 -3.56 29.52 -6.11
C ASP A 59 -3.80 29.34 -4.60
N LEU A 60 -4.33 28.18 -4.18
CA LEU A 60 -4.56 27.85 -2.77
C LEU A 60 -3.27 27.80 -1.96
N LEU A 61 -2.23 27.13 -2.48
CA LEU A 61 -0.93 27.05 -1.79
C LEU A 61 -0.28 28.42 -1.66
N ARG A 62 -0.36 29.28 -2.69
CA ARG A 62 0.08 30.68 -2.59
C ARG A 62 -0.64 31.44 -1.49
N LEU A 63 -1.97 31.37 -1.46
CA LEU A 63 -2.80 32.04 -0.47
C LEU A 63 -2.46 31.54 0.96
N CYS A 64 -2.37 30.23 1.16
CA CYS A 64 -2.05 29.65 2.46
C CYS A 64 -0.62 29.99 2.90
N ASN A 65 0.34 30.03 1.99
CA ASN A 65 1.72 30.41 2.28
C ASN A 65 1.83 31.89 2.68
N GLU A 66 1.13 32.79 2.00
CA GLU A 66 1.08 34.22 2.34
C GLU A 66 0.47 34.47 3.74
N HIS A 67 -0.59 33.71 4.07
CA HIS A 67 -1.33 33.88 5.32
C HIS A 67 -0.90 32.92 6.45
N LEU A 68 0.14 32.10 6.26
CA LEU A 68 0.59 31.09 7.22
C LEU A 68 -0.53 30.14 7.69
N ILE A 69 -1.37 29.68 6.76
CA ILE A 69 -2.43 28.68 6.99
C ILE A 69 -1.84 27.29 6.75
N PRO A 70 -2.04 26.31 7.65
CA PRO A 70 -1.55 24.96 7.45
C PRO A 70 -2.41 24.26 6.39
N VAL A 71 -1.76 23.46 5.53
CA VAL A 71 -2.41 22.73 4.45
C VAL A 71 -2.19 21.23 4.62
N THR A 72 -3.26 20.45 4.52
CA THR A 72 -3.21 18.99 4.55
C THR A 72 -3.73 18.44 3.23
N PRO A 73 -2.87 17.92 2.33
CA PRO A 73 -3.34 17.20 1.16
C PRO A 73 -3.92 15.84 1.57
N ARG A 74 -4.99 15.41 0.90
CA ARG A 74 -5.67 14.16 1.24
C ARG A 74 -6.11 13.40 -0.01
N GLY A 75 -5.74 12.12 -0.06
CA GLY A 75 -6.27 11.14 -0.99
C GLY A 75 -7.50 10.44 -0.41
N GLY A 76 -7.49 9.10 -0.42
CA GLY A 76 -8.60 8.29 0.11
C GLY A 76 -8.73 8.26 1.64
N GLY A 77 -7.75 8.81 2.38
CA GLY A 77 -7.75 8.76 3.85
C GLY A 77 -7.52 7.36 4.43
N THR A 78 -6.85 6.47 3.69
CA THR A 78 -6.63 5.07 4.06
C THR A 78 -5.27 4.80 4.70
N GLY A 79 -4.53 5.86 5.06
CA GLY A 79 -3.21 5.77 5.69
C GLY A 79 -3.29 5.40 7.17
N LEU A 80 -2.22 4.81 7.70
CA LEU A 80 -2.12 4.31 9.08
C LEU A 80 -1.08 5.08 9.93
N SER A 81 -0.48 6.14 9.37
CA SER A 81 0.59 6.94 10.00
C SER A 81 0.16 8.36 10.41
N GLY A 82 -1.12 8.70 10.21
CA GLY A 82 -1.68 10.02 10.51
C GLY A 82 -1.40 11.10 9.47
N GLY A 83 -0.81 10.74 8.32
CA GLY A 83 -0.40 11.69 7.28
C GLY A 83 -1.56 12.48 6.65
N ALA A 84 -2.80 11.99 6.75
CA ALA A 84 -3.99 12.67 6.24
C ALA A 84 -4.78 13.43 7.31
N LEU A 85 -4.25 13.54 8.53
CA LEU A 85 -4.89 14.23 9.67
C LEU A 85 -4.53 15.72 9.68
N PRO A 86 -5.51 16.63 9.69
CA PRO A 86 -5.25 18.07 9.77
C PRO A 86 -5.00 18.49 11.23
N VAL A 87 -3.88 18.05 11.81
CA VAL A 87 -3.54 18.24 13.24
C VAL A 87 -3.59 19.71 13.68
N TYR A 88 -3.27 20.64 12.77
CA TYR A 88 -3.29 22.08 13.02
C TYR A 88 -4.57 22.78 12.51
N GLY A 89 -5.58 22.03 12.05
CA GLY A 89 -6.76 22.56 11.37
C GLY A 89 -6.42 23.10 9.98
N GLY A 90 -6.86 24.32 9.67
CA GLY A 90 -6.56 24.99 8.40
C GLY A 90 -7.28 24.38 7.20
N LEU A 91 -6.58 24.37 6.06
CA LEU A 91 -7.13 23.96 4.77
C LEU A 91 -6.79 22.49 4.49
N LEU A 92 -7.81 21.67 4.26
CA LEU A 92 -7.63 20.32 3.73
C LEU A 92 -7.97 20.29 2.25
N ILE A 93 -7.07 19.76 1.43
CA ILE A 93 -7.24 19.65 -0.03
C ILE A 93 -7.52 18.20 -0.38
N SER A 94 -8.76 17.88 -0.73
CA SER A 94 -9.15 16.55 -1.21
C SER A 94 -8.86 16.40 -2.70
N MET A 95 -8.12 15.34 -3.05
CA MET A 95 -7.77 15.03 -4.43
C MET A 95 -8.81 14.15 -5.14
N GLU A 96 -9.97 13.89 -4.54
CA GLU A 96 -10.99 12.97 -5.06
C GLU A 96 -11.57 13.35 -6.44
N LYS A 97 -11.50 14.63 -6.83
CA LYS A 97 -11.98 15.11 -8.14
C LYS A 97 -10.94 15.04 -9.25
N PHE A 98 -9.68 14.74 -8.92
CA PHE A 98 -8.59 14.47 -9.86
C PHE A 98 -8.60 12.98 -10.23
N ASN A 99 -9.69 12.46 -10.78
CA ASN A 99 -9.95 11.01 -10.89
C ASN A 99 -9.94 10.46 -12.33
N LYS A 100 -9.28 11.15 -13.27
CA LYS A 100 -9.22 10.72 -14.66
C LYS A 100 -7.97 9.90 -14.98
N ILE A 101 -8.18 8.80 -15.70
CA ILE A 101 -7.13 8.18 -16.50
C ILE A 101 -7.05 8.99 -17.80
N ILE A 102 -5.97 9.73 -18.00
CA ILE A 102 -5.81 10.67 -19.12
C ILE A 102 -5.46 9.91 -20.40
N GLU A 103 -4.51 8.98 -20.32
CA GLU A 103 -4.04 8.19 -21.47
C GLU A 103 -3.44 6.85 -20.99
N ILE A 104 -3.66 5.78 -21.76
CA ILE A 104 -2.91 4.52 -21.66
C ILE A 104 -2.23 4.31 -23.02
N ASP A 105 -0.91 4.50 -23.08
CA ASP A 105 -0.10 4.30 -24.28
C ASP A 105 0.41 2.86 -24.33
N GLU A 106 -0.35 2.00 -24.99
CA GLU A 106 -0.04 0.58 -25.18
C GLU A 106 1.29 0.35 -25.93
N ARG A 107 1.75 1.33 -26.74
CA ARG A 107 2.99 1.20 -27.51
C ARG A 107 4.22 1.41 -26.63
N ASN A 108 4.11 2.30 -25.65
CA ASN A 108 5.20 2.63 -24.73
C ASN A 108 5.07 1.92 -23.37
N LEU A 109 3.97 1.19 -23.14
CA LEU A 109 3.63 0.57 -21.87
C LEU A 109 3.65 1.61 -20.74
N GLN A 110 2.91 2.71 -20.93
CA GLN A 110 2.83 3.80 -19.98
C GLN A 110 1.39 4.29 -19.83
N ALA A 111 1.10 4.95 -18.72
CA ALA A 111 -0.16 5.66 -18.54
C ALA A 111 0.06 7.02 -17.89
N THR A 112 -0.72 8.01 -18.32
CA THR A 112 -0.83 9.31 -17.66
C THR A 112 -2.16 9.36 -16.93
N VAL A 113 -2.13 9.67 -15.64
CA VAL A 113 -3.32 9.65 -14.77
C VAL A 113 -3.31 10.83 -13.80
N GLU A 114 -4.49 11.20 -13.33
CA GLU A 114 -4.66 12.12 -12.20
C GLU A 114 -4.51 11.35 -10.86
N PRO A 115 -4.05 12.02 -9.77
CA PRO A 115 -3.71 11.39 -8.48
C PRO A 115 -4.91 10.80 -7.72
N GLY A 116 -6.11 11.25 -8.00
CA GLY A 116 -7.36 10.80 -7.37
C GLY A 116 -8.00 9.58 -8.03
N VAL A 117 -7.33 8.94 -9.00
CA VAL A 117 -7.78 7.66 -9.54
C VAL A 117 -7.64 6.58 -8.47
N ILE A 118 -8.71 5.80 -8.24
CA ILE A 118 -8.69 4.64 -7.35
C ILE A 118 -7.75 3.57 -7.94
N THR A 119 -6.88 3.01 -7.10
CA THR A 119 -5.83 2.08 -7.53
C THR A 119 -6.40 0.87 -8.28
N GLN A 120 -7.44 0.23 -7.74
CA GLN A 120 -8.10 -0.91 -8.39
C GLN A 120 -8.69 -0.54 -9.75
N VAL A 121 -9.33 0.64 -9.87
CA VAL A 121 -9.89 1.13 -11.14
C VAL A 121 -8.78 1.29 -12.19
N PHE A 122 -7.62 1.81 -11.80
CA PHE A 122 -6.48 1.90 -12.70
C PHE A 122 -5.93 0.52 -13.09
N MET A 123 -5.78 -0.39 -12.12
CA MET A 123 -5.32 -1.77 -12.36
C MET A 123 -6.24 -2.50 -13.35
N ASP A 124 -7.56 -2.37 -13.20
CA ASP A 124 -8.54 -3.00 -14.09
C ASP A 124 -8.48 -2.41 -15.51
N ALA A 125 -8.39 -1.09 -15.63
CA ALA A 125 -8.30 -0.41 -16.92
C ALA A 125 -7.04 -0.79 -17.72
N VAL A 126 -5.88 -0.97 -17.07
CA VAL A 126 -4.67 -1.44 -17.75
C VAL A 126 -4.72 -2.95 -18.04
N ALA A 127 -5.39 -3.73 -17.18
CA ALA A 127 -5.58 -5.17 -17.38
C ALA A 127 -6.44 -5.48 -18.61
N GLU A 128 -7.45 -4.66 -18.92
CA GLU A 128 -8.23 -4.74 -20.17
C GLU A 128 -7.36 -4.58 -21.44
N LYS A 129 -6.20 -3.93 -21.32
CA LYS A 129 -5.21 -3.77 -22.39
C LYS A 129 -4.15 -4.87 -22.41
N GLY A 130 -4.29 -5.91 -21.58
CA GLY A 130 -3.26 -6.95 -21.42
C GLY A 130 -2.00 -6.47 -20.71
N LEU A 131 -2.09 -5.35 -19.99
CA LEU A 131 -0.99 -4.76 -19.22
C LEU A 131 -1.20 -4.97 -17.71
N LEU A 132 -0.14 -4.74 -16.95
CA LEU A 132 -0.13 -4.87 -15.50
C LEU A 132 0.52 -3.64 -14.88
N TYR A 133 -0.20 -3.05 -13.92
CA TYR A 133 0.34 -2.20 -12.87
C TYR A 133 0.41 -3.03 -11.58
N PRO A 134 1.60 -3.38 -11.08
CA PRO A 134 1.74 -4.42 -10.04
C PRO A 134 1.76 -3.90 -8.61
N VAL A 135 1.68 -2.58 -8.40
CA VAL A 135 1.65 -2.00 -7.06
C VAL A 135 0.23 -2.18 -6.49
N ASP A 136 0.07 -3.17 -5.61
CA ASP A 136 -1.22 -3.70 -5.18
C ASP A 136 -1.44 -3.64 -3.66
N PRO A 137 -1.49 -2.44 -3.05
CA PRO A 137 -1.71 -2.29 -1.61
C PRO A 137 -3.04 -2.92 -1.18
N SER A 138 -3.12 -3.38 0.07
CA SER A 138 -4.34 -4.00 0.62
C SER A 138 -5.60 -3.11 0.50
N SER A 139 -5.42 -1.80 0.52
CA SER A 139 -6.49 -0.80 0.36
C SER A 139 -6.78 -0.41 -1.10
N LYS A 140 -6.29 -1.15 -2.11
CA LYS A 140 -6.43 -0.83 -3.54
C LYS A 140 -7.85 -0.48 -4.01
N GLY A 141 -8.88 -1.02 -3.35
CA GLY A 141 -10.29 -0.72 -3.65
C GLY A 141 -10.74 0.70 -3.28
N THR A 142 -9.98 1.41 -2.44
CA THR A 142 -10.34 2.74 -1.92
C THR A 142 -9.18 3.73 -1.94
N CYS A 143 -7.92 3.28 -1.88
CA CYS A 143 -6.76 4.17 -1.93
C CYS A 143 -6.57 4.77 -3.33
N LEU A 144 -6.08 6.02 -3.35
CA LEU A 144 -5.86 6.79 -4.57
C LEU A 144 -4.38 6.79 -4.96
N LEU A 145 -4.08 6.82 -6.26
CA LEU A 145 -2.69 6.72 -6.77
C LEU A 145 -1.75 7.79 -6.20
N GLY A 146 -2.23 9.02 -5.99
CA GLY A 146 -1.43 10.09 -5.36
C GLY A 146 -1.10 9.79 -3.91
N GLY A 147 -2.02 9.16 -3.17
CA GLY A 147 -1.77 8.68 -1.82
C GLY A 147 -0.71 7.58 -1.79
N ASN A 148 -0.74 6.66 -2.75
CA ASN A 148 0.26 5.61 -2.88
C ASN A 148 1.65 6.18 -3.15
N ILE A 149 1.76 7.22 -3.98
CA ILE A 149 3.02 7.93 -4.22
C ILE A 149 3.52 8.61 -2.95
N ALA A 150 2.62 9.32 -2.26
CA ALA A 150 2.96 10.05 -1.05
C ALA A 150 3.51 9.12 0.05
N HIS A 151 3.04 7.87 0.13
CA HIS A 151 3.48 6.89 1.13
C HIS A 151 4.52 5.88 0.61
N GLY A 152 4.92 5.97 -0.66
CA GLY A 152 5.87 5.01 -1.24
C GLY A 152 5.35 3.57 -1.24
N SER A 153 4.05 3.38 -1.50
CA SER A 153 3.35 2.12 -1.27
C SER A 153 3.92 0.92 -2.04
N GLY A 154 3.73 -0.25 -1.42
CA GLY A 154 4.02 -1.57 -1.96
C GLY A 154 2.75 -2.43 -2.01
N GLY A 155 2.92 -3.70 -1.63
CA GLY A 155 1.90 -4.74 -1.63
C GLY A 155 2.55 -6.13 -1.72
N PRO A 156 1.77 -7.22 -1.72
CA PRO A 156 2.28 -8.59 -1.78
C PRO A 156 3.22 -8.84 -2.98
N ARG A 157 3.07 -8.08 -4.06
CA ARG A 157 3.83 -8.24 -5.31
C ARG A 157 5.18 -7.55 -5.34
N VAL A 158 5.53 -6.78 -4.30
CA VAL A 158 6.82 -6.06 -4.20
C VAL A 158 8.01 -6.99 -4.36
N VAL A 159 7.90 -8.22 -3.86
CA VAL A 159 8.96 -9.23 -3.92
C VAL A 159 9.52 -9.46 -5.33
N LYS A 160 8.68 -9.44 -6.36
CA LYS A 160 9.08 -9.64 -7.76
C LYS A 160 9.16 -8.33 -8.54
N TYR A 161 8.21 -7.44 -8.29
CA TYR A 161 7.98 -6.28 -9.15
C TYR A 161 8.59 -5.00 -8.59
N GLY A 162 8.97 -4.97 -7.31
CA GLY A 162 9.44 -3.77 -6.63
C GLY A 162 8.28 -2.88 -6.18
N THR A 163 8.62 -1.73 -5.59
CA THR A 163 7.65 -0.77 -5.05
C THR A 163 7.22 0.24 -6.10
N ILE A 164 6.31 1.14 -5.74
CA ILE A 164 5.90 2.26 -6.61
C ILE A 164 7.07 3.09 -7.16
N ARG A 165 8.23 3.08 -6.50
CA ARG A 165 9.45 3.75 -6.96
C ARG A 165 9.91 3.30 -8.33
N GLU A 166 9.66 2.04 -8.69
CA GLU A 166 10.04 1.46 -9.99
C GLU A 166 9.04 1.79 -11.10
N TYR A 167 7.85 2.26 -10.74
CA TYR A 167 6.73 2.45 -11.65
C TYR A 167 6.40 3.92 -11.95
N VAL A 168 6.87 4.87 -11.14
CA VAL A 168 6.64 6.30 -11.43
C VAL A 168 7.80 6.86 -12.26
N LEU A 169 7.51 7.25 -13.50
CA LEU A 169 8.49 7.84 -14.42
C LEU A 169 8.61 9.35 -14.23
N ASN A 170 7.48 10.01 -14.06
CA ASN A 170 7.36 11.46 -13.99
C ASN A 170 6.12 11.86 -13.19
N MET A 171 6.11 13.03 -12.57
CA MET A 171 4.91 13.59 -11.95
C MET A 171 4.87 15.11 -12.06
N GLU A 172 3.66 15.65 -12.25
CA GLU A 172 3.37 17.07 -12.12
C GLU A 172 3.05 17.34 -10.65
N MET A 173 3.68 18.36 -10.08
CA MET A 173 3.50 18.74 -8.69
C MET A 173 3.33 20.25 -8.53
N VAL A 174 2.61 20.62 -7.49
CA VAL A 174 2.50 22.00 -7.00
C VAL A 174 3.26 22.12 -5.69
N LEU A 175 4.26 23.01 -5.66
CA LEU A 175 5.05 23.31 -4.47
C LEU A 175 4.29 24.23 -3.50
N PRO A 176 4.72 24.36 -2.23
CA PRO A 176 4.14 25.33 -1.28
C PRO A 176 4.18 26.79 -1.77
N THR A 177 5.11 27.13 -2.68
CA THR A 177 5.18 28.44 -3.35
C THR A 177 4.08 28.65 -4.39
N GLY A 178 3.32 27.59 -4.73
CA GLY A 178 2.38 27.51 -5.84
C GLY A 178 3.04 27.31 -7.20
N GLU A 179 4.35 27.11 -7.28
CA GLU A 179 5.01 26.75 -8.53
C GLU A 179 4.60 25.35 -8.97
N ILE A 180 4.28 25.22 -10.27
CA ILE A 180 3.93 23.95 -10.90
C ILE A 180 5.17 23.45 -11.64
N LEU A 181 5.59 22.21 -11.39
CA LEU A 181 6.74 21.60 -12.03
C LEU A 181 6.50 20.15 -12.42
N TRP A 182 7.29 19.67 -13.37
CA TRP A 182 7.45 18.24 -13.65
C TRP A 182 8.78 17.75 -13.08
N THR A 183 8.77 16.58 -12.45
CA THR A 183 9.96 16.07 -11.73
C THR A 183 10.99 15.39 -12.63
N GLY A 184 10.61 14.98 -13.84
CA GLY A 184 11.46 14.23 -14.76
C GLY A 184 10.93 14.22 -16.19
N ALA A 185 10.95 13.05 -16.83
CA ALA A 185 10.51 12.87 -18.21
C ALA A 185 9.82 11.51 -18.40
N ASN A 186 8.99 11.40 -19.45
CA ASN A 186 8.21 10.21 -19.77
C ASN A 186 9.08 9.16 -20.50
N THR A 187 10.19 8.79 -19.89
CA THR A 187 11.22 7.93 -20.47
C THR A 187 11.71 6.93 -19.42
N LEU A 188 11.99 5.69 -19.85
CA LEU A 188 12.50 4.64 -18.94
C LEU A 188 13.89 4.95 -18.38
N LYS A 189 14.71 5.69 -19.13
CA LYS A 189 16.04 6.14 -18.71
C LYS A 189 16.07 7.65 -18.70
N TYR A 190 16.23 8.22 -17.52
CA TYR A 190 16.39 9.65 -17.32
C TYR A 190 17.66 9.92 -16.50
N ALA A 191 18.66 10.53 -17.12
CA ALA A 191 19.99 10.78 -16.53
C ALA A 191 20.41 12.26 -16.66
N SER A 192 19.44 13.16 -16.83
CA SER A 192 19.67 14.58 -17.08
C SER A 192 19.39 15.41 -15.83
N GLY A 193 20.25 15.29 -14.82
CA GLY A 193 20.14 16.03 -13.55
C GLY A 193 19.76 15.14 -12.37
N TYR A 194 19.23 15.76 -11.31
CA TYR A 194 18.82 15.05 -10.10
C TYR A 194 17.51 14.29 -10.32
N ASN A 195 17.37 13.16 -9.62
CA ASN A 195 16.13 12.39 -9.64
C ASN A 195 15.12 12.96 -8.64
N LEU A 196 14.48 14.07 -9.01
CA LEU A 196 13.47 14.72 -8.17
C LEU A 196 12.25 13.80 -7.97
N THR A 197 11.91 12.97 -8.96
CA THR A 197 10.80 12.01 -8.85
C THR A 197 10.97 11.13 -7.61
N GLN A 198 12.17 10.59 -7.37
CA GLN A 198 12.41 9.73 -6.20
C GLN A 198 12.41 10.47 -4.87
N LEU A 199 12.81 11.75 -4.85
CA LEU A 199 12.72 12.59 -3.65
C LEU A 199 11.26 12.83 -3.25
N MET A 200 10.37 12.98 -4.23
CA MET A 200 8.95 13.26 -3.99
C MET A 200 8.14 12.01 -3.59
N ILE A 201 8.52 10.82 -4.07
CA ILE A 201 7.88 9.57 -3.66
C ILE A 201 8.23 9.29 -2.19
N GLY A 202 7.20 9.05 -1.36
CA GLY A 202 7.36 8.88 0.08
C GLY A 202 7.47 10.19 0.86
N SER A 203 7.23 11.35 0.23
CA SER A 203 7.30 12.64 0.93
C SER A 203 6.06 12.95 1.78
N GLU A 204 5.03 12.11 1.74
CA GLU A 204 3.79 12.27 2.53
C GLU A 204 3.09 13.63 2.33
N GLY A 205 3.21 14.21 1.12
CA GLY A 205 2.66 15.54 0.80
C GLY A 205 3.40 16.73 1.44
N THR A 206 4.49 16.49 2.17
CA THR A 206 5.24 17.55 2.88
C THR A 206 6.10 18.44 1.96
N LEU A 207 6.40 17.98 0.74
CA LEU A 207 7.19 18.70 -0.25
C LEU A 207 6.35 19.32 -1.38
N GLY A 208 5.07 18.99 -1.46
CA GLY A 208 4.16 19.47 -2.50
C GLY A 208 3.00 18.51 -2.76
N ILE A 209 2.10 18.91 -3.65
CA ILE A 209 0.90 18.16 -4.00
C ILE A 209 1.00 17.65 -5.43
N VAL A 210 0.91 16.34 -5.61
CA VAL A 210 0.91 15.67 -6.93
C VAL A 210 -0.40 15.95 -7.65
N THR A 211 -0.35 16.34 -8.92
CA THR A 211 -1.53 16.65 -9.76
C THR A 211 -1.63 15.83 -11.03
N LYS A 212 -0.51 15.27 -11.52
CA LYS A 212 -0.49 14.25 -12.59
C LYS A 212 0.63 13.26 -12.35
N ILE A 213 0.44 12.03 -12.81
CA ILE A 213 1.37 10.92 -12.64
C ILE A 213 1.56 10.25 -13.98
N VAL A 214 2.82 9.95 -14.33
CA VAL A 214 3.16 9.10 -15.47
C VAL A 214 3.73 7.80 -14.95
N LEU A 215 3.00 6.72 -15.19
CA LEU A 215 3.32 5.38 -14.71
C LEU A 215 3.86 4.51 -15.84
N LYS A 216 4.90 3.74 -15.54
CA LYS A 216 5.33 2.58 -16.31
C LYS A 216 4.35 1.43 -16.09
N LEU A 217 4.11 0.66 -17.13
CA LEU A 217 3.37 -0.59 -17.13
C LEU A 217 4.26 -1.72 -17.63
N ILE A 218 3.84 -2.95 -17.38
CA ILE A 218 4.49 -4.15 -17.92
C ILE A 218 3.45 -5.06 -18.58
N PRO A 219 3.86 -5.98 -19.48
CA PRO A 219 2.95 -7.00 -19.99
C PRO A 219 2.40 -7.84 -18.83
N ARG A 220 1.10 -8.14 -18.86
CA ARG A 220 0.46 -8.96 -17.85
C ARG A 220 0.90 -10.44 -18.00
N PRO A 221 1.39 -11.09 -16.92
CA PRO A 221 1.61 -12.53 -16.92
C PRO A 221 0.33 -13.29 -17.28
N THR A 222 0.44 -14.34 -18.10
CA THR A 222 -0.73 -15.12 -18.55
C THR A 222 -1.05 -16.30 -17.64
N GLN A 223 -0.15 -16.65 -16.74
CA GLN A 223 -0.23 -17.83 -15.89
C GLN A 223 0.34 -17.54 -14.51
N ASP A 224 -0.21 -18.21 -13.51
CA ASP A 224 0.24 -18.17 -12.13
C ASP A 224 0.02 -19.54 -11.46
N VAL A 225 0.78 -19.80 -10.40
CA VAL A 225 0.71 -20.99 -9.56
C VAL A 225 0.79 -20.56 -8.10
N LEU A 226 -0.04 -21.14 -7.24
CA LEU A 226 -0.12 -20.80 -5.83
C LEU A 226 0.06 -22.05 -4.96
N MET A 227 0.93 -21.94 -3.97
CA MET A 227 1.23 -22.97 -2.98
C MET A 227 0.98 -22.41 -1.57
N LEU A 228 0.43 -23.24 -0.68
CA LEU A 228 0.40 -22.97 0.75
C LEU A 228 1.22 -24.04 1.48
N ALA A 229 2.35 -23.64 2.04
CA ALA A 229 3.25 -24.50 2.79
C ALA A 229 3.03 -24.34 4.29
N SER A 230 2.94 -25.43 5.04
CA SER A 230 2.79 -25.39 6.50
C SER A 230 4.07 -25.83 7.23
N PHE A 231 4.27 -25.28 8.42
CA PHE A 231 5.46 -25.50 9.24
C PHE A 231 5.09 -25.69 10.71
N SER A 232 5.90 -26.47 11.42
CA SER A 232 5.76 -26.69 12.86
C SER A 232 6.27 -25.54 13.73
N SER A 233 6.93 -24.54 13.13
CA SER A 233 7.34 -23.32 13.81
C SER A 233 7.42 -22.11 12.89
N ASN A 234 7.24 -20.93 13.48
CA ASN A 234 7.35 -19.65 12.79
C ASN A 234 8.77 -19.42 12.27
N GLU A 235 9.78 -19.82 13.03
CA GLU A 235 11.19 -19.66 12.66
C GLU A 235 11.58 -20.52 11.45
N GLN A 236 11.04 -21.74 11.33
CA GLN A 236 11.27 -22.60 10.16
C GLN A 236 10.67 -21.99 8.89
N ALA A 237 9.42 -21.51 8.97
CA ALA A 237 8.79 -20.80 7.86
C ALA A 237 9.61 -19.56 7.46
N CYS A 238 10.00 -18.73 8.43
CA CYS A 238 10.82 -17.55 8.17
C CYS A 238 12.20 -17.89 7.59
N ALA A 239 12.83 -19.00 8.00
CA ALA A 239 14.12 -19.43 7.47
C ALA A 239 14.01 -19.84 5.99
N ALA A 240 12.91 -20.53 5.63
CA ALA A 240 12.64 -20.99 4.27
C ALA A 240 12.54 -19.81 3.28
N VAL A 241 11.99 -18.66 3.70
CA VAL A 241 11.86 -17.45 2.87
C VAL A 241 13.21 -17.06 2.25
N SER A 242 14.22 -16.85 3.08
CA SER A 242 15.56 -16.47 2.59
C SER A 242 16.21 -17.57 1.75
N ALA A 243 15.90 -18.84 2.03
CA ALA A 243 16.45 -19.99 1.33
C ALA A 243 15.89 -20.12 -0.10
N ILE A 244 14.61 -19.77 -0.32
CA ILE A 244 13.97 -19.75 -1.65
C ILE A 244 14.75 -18.83 -2.60
N PHE A 245 15.10 -17.62 -2.15
CA PHE A 245 15.89 -16.69 -2.97
C PHE A 245 17.32 -17.19 -3.22
N ARG A 246 17.96 -17.84 -2.24
CA ARG A 246 19.30 -18.43 -2.43
C ARG A 246 19.28 -19.61 -3.41
N ALA A 247 18.14 -20.27 -3.58
CA ALA A 247 17.92 -21.28 -4.61
C ALA A 247 17.67 -20.68 -6.01
N GLY A 248 17.65 -19.34 -6.13
CA GLY A 248 17.53 -18.64 -7.40
C GLY A 248 16.09 -18.46 -7.89
N VAL A 249 15.09 -18.58 -7.01
CA VAL A 249 13.68 -18.37 -7.35
C VAL A 249 13.20 -17.04 -6.75
N ILE A 250 12.44 -16.27 -7.54
CA ILE A 250 11.81 -15.01 -7.11
C ILE A 250 10.29 -15.16 -7.26
N PRO A 251 9.57 -15.52 -6.18
CA PRO A 251 8.12 -15.61 -6.18
C PRO A 251 7.46 -14.27 -6.55
N SER A 252 6.28 -14.29 -7.17
CA SER A 252 5.44 -13.11 -7.38
C SER A 252 4.75 -12.65 -6.10
N ALA A 253 4.53 -13.57 -5.14
CA ALA A 253 4.15 -13.26 -3.77
C ALA A 253 4.76 -14.29 -2.81
N LEU A 254 5.10 -13.88 -1.59
CA LEU A 254 5.60 -14.76 -0.55
C LEU A 254 5.18 -14.19 0.81
N GLU A 255 4.01 -14.61 1.27
CA GLU A 255 3.35 -14.11 2.48
C GLU A 255 3.54 -15.09 3.63
N PHE A 256 3.73 -14.56 4.83
CA PHE A 256 3.77 -15.32 6.08
C PHE A 256 2.48 -15.10 6.87
N MET A 257 1.98 -16.16 7.50
CA MET A 257 0.83 -16.12 8.41
C MET A 257 1.08 -17.04 9.61
N GLU A 258 0.95 -16.52 10.83
CA GLU A 258 0.93 -17.36 12.04
C GLU A 258 -0.40 -18.12 12.16
N ARG A 259 -0.35 -19.32 12.77
CA ARG A 259 -1.51 -20.18 13.01
C ARG A 259 -2.68 -19.44 13.64
N ARG A 260 -2.44 -18.68 14.69
CA ARG A 260 -3.49 -17.92 15.38
C ARG A 260 -4.21 -16.93 14.48
N GLY A 261 -3.50 -16.29 13.55
CA GLY A 261 -4.11 -15.42 12.54
C GLY A 261 -5.04 -16.21 11.62
N VAL A 262 -4.63 -17.41 11.20
CA VAL A 262 -5.45 -18.32 10.39
C VAL A 262 -6.68 -18.80 11.15
N GLU A 263 -6.53 -19.20 12.42
CA GLU A 263 -7.64 -19.62 13.29
C GLU A 263 -8.72 -18.53 13.40
N TRP A 264 -8.31 -17.29 13.68
CA TRP A 264 -9.23 -16.16 13.76
C TRP A 264 -9.90 -15.83 12.43
N VAL A 265 -9.21 -16.02 11.30
CA VAL A 265 -9.83 -15.83 9.98
C VAL A 265 -10.88 -16.91 9.70
N ILE A 266 -10.63 -18.17 10.07
CA ILE A 266 -11.60 -19.26 9.94
C ILE A 266 -12.86 -18.96 10.76
N GLU A 267 -12.70 -18.48 11.99
CA GLU A 267 -13.82 -18.11 12.87
C GLU A 267 -14.58 -16.89 12.34
N PHE A 268 -13.86 -15.85 11.90
CA PHE A 268 -14.42 -14.57 11.48
C PHE A 268 -15.15 -14.65 10.12
N ASP A 269 -14.58 -15.35 9.15
CA ASP A 269 -15.04 -15.36 7.76
C ASP A 269 -15.66 -16.69 7.33
N HIS A 270 -15.76 -17.65 8.26
CA HIS A 270 -16.30 -19.00 8.05
C HIS A 270 -15.66 -19.74 6.86
N ILE A 271 -14.37 -19.50 6.62
CA ILE A 271 -13.61 -20.17 5.57
C ILE A 271 -13.46 -21.65 5.92
N LEU A 272 -13.78 -22.51 4.96
CA LEU A 272 -13.57 -23.96 5.08
C LEU A 272 -12.11 -24.28 4.76
N PHE A 273 -11.29 -24.32 5.80
CA PHE A 273 -9.88 -24.72 5.70
C PHE A 273 -9.55 -25.80 6.72
N ASP A 274 -8.98 -26.92 6.26
CA ASP A 274 -8.56 -28.03 7.11
C ASP A 274 -7.22 -27.68 7.78
N LEU A 275 -7.30 -27.00 8.92
CA LEU A 275 -6.14 -26.60 9.69
C LEU A 275 -5.55 -27.83 10.43
N LYS A 276 -4.48 -28.39 9.87
CA LYS A 276 -3.81 -29.58 10.43
C LYS A 276 -3.24 -29.33 11.83
N ASP A 277 -3.27 -30.37 12.65
CA ASP A 277 -2.63 -30.37 13.97
C ASP A 277 -1.11 -30.21 13.83
N GLY A 278 -0.52 -29.36 14.68
CA GLY A 278 0.90 -29.07 14.71
C GLY A 278 1.42 -28.08 13.66
N ALA A 279 0.55 -27.59 12.75
CA ALA A 279 0.90 -26.52 11.83
C ALA A 279 0.81 -25.15 12.54
N GLU A 280 1.96 -24.57 12.86
CA GLU A 280 2.09 -23.30 13.61
C GLU A 280 2.28 -22.07 12.71
N ALA A 281 2.74 -22.29 11.47
CA ALA A 281 2.99 -21.22 10.52
C ALA A 281 2.72 -21.63 9.08
N PHE A 282 2.41 -20.64 8.25
CA PHE A 282 2.09 -20.83 6.85
C PHE A 282 2.88 -19.86 5.97
N LEU A 283 3.35 -20.36 4.82
CA LEU A 283 3.83 -19.54 3.71
C LEU A 283 2.87 -19.67 2.53
N LEU A 284 2.27 -18.55 2.10
CA LEU A 284 1.54 -18.48 0.84
C LEU A 284 2.48 -17.99 -0.25
N ILE A 285 2.73 -18.82 -1.25
CA ILE A 285 3.77 -18.63 -2.26
C ILE A 285 3.13 -18.63 -3.63
N GLU A 286 3.25 -17.52 -4.35
CA GLU A 286 2.79 -17.42 -5.74
C GLU A 286 3.99 -17.28 -6.67
N VAL A 287 3.98 -17.97 -7.80
CA VAL A 287 4.86 -17.71 -8.95
C VAL A 287 4.00 -17.37 -10.15
N ASP A 288 4.39 -16.36 -10.93
CA ASP A 288 3.67 -15.95 -12.15
C ASP A 288 4.60 -15.84 -13.36
N GLY A 289 4.03 -15.96 -14.55
CA GLY A 289 4.81 -15.91 -15.78
C GLY A 289 3.98 -16.21 -17.02
N ASN A 290 4.68 -16.56 -18.09
CA ASN A 290 4.08 -16.82 -19.40
C ASN A 290 4.32 -18.25 -19.90
N ASN A 291 4.92 -19.12 -19.07
CA ASN A 291 5.27 -20.48 -19.42
C ASN A 291 5.11 -21.41 -18.21
N MET A 292 4.14 -22.33 -18.30
CA MET A 292 3.75 -23.19 -17.19
C MET A 292 4.86 -24.17 -16.80
N ASP A 293 5.65 -24.67 -17.75
CA ASP A 293 6.76 -25.61 -17.46
C ASP A 293 7.85 -24.93 -16.63
N VAL A 294 8.10 -23.64 -16.89
CA VAL A 294 9.03 -22.84 -16.08
C VAL A 294 8.47 -22.65 -14.67
N LEU A 295 7.18 -22.31 -14.53
CA LEU A 295 6.54 -22.14 -13.23
C LEU A 295 6.56 -23.44 -12.41
N PHE A 296 6.26 -24.58 -13.03
CA PHE A 296 6.36 -25.88 -12.35
C PHE A 296 7.79 -26.21 -11.93
N SER A 297 8.79 -25.92 -12.77
CA SER A 297 10.20 -26.10 -12.38
C SER A 297 10.61 -25.20 -11.21
N GLU A 298 10.07 -23.98 -11.12
CA GLU A 298 10.26 -23.09 -9.97
C GLU A 298 9.57 -23.65 -8.72
N CYS A 299 8.34 -24.15 -8.83
CA CYS A 299 7.62 -24.81 -7.74
C CYS A 299 8.34 -26.05 -7.21
N GLU A 300 8.94 -26.88 -8.07
CA GLU A 300 9.74 -28.04 -7.66
C GLU A 300 10.98 -27.63 -6.84
N LYS A 301 11.67 -26.56 -7.27
CA LYS A 301 12.80 -25.99 -6.52
C LYS A 301 12.35 -25.42 -5.19
N ILE A 302 11.24 -24.68 -5.17
CA ILE A 302 10.63 -24.17 -3.94
C ILE A 302 10.33 -25.35 -3.01
N ASN A 303 9.66 -26.40 -3.49
CA ASN A 303 9.31 -27.56 -2.67
C ASN A 303 10.55 -28.24 -2.06
N THR A 304 11.62 -28.40 -2.83
CA THR A 304 12.91 -28.91 -2.32
C THR A 304 13.44 -28.05 -1.16
N VAL A 305 13.33 -26.73 -1.27
CA VAL A 305 13.73 -25.80 -0.21
C VAL A 305 12.81 -25.92 1.00
N LEU A 306 11.50 -26.01 0.80
CA LEU A 306 10.51 -26.16 1.87
C LEU A 306 10.78 -27.44 2.68
N GLU A 307 10.96 -28.58 2.02
CA GLU A 307 11.31 -29.86 2.65
C GLU A 307 12.62 -29.76 3.46
N ALA A 308 13.66 -29.15 2.89
CA ALA A 308 14.94 -28.95 3.58
C ALA A 308 14.85 -28.02 4.82
N ASN A 309 13.78 -27.22 4.94
CA ASN A 309 13.52 -26.34 6.08
C ASN A 309 12.43 -26.89 7.02
N GLY A 310 12.05 -28.16 6.90
CA GLY A 310 11.12 -28.82 7.81
C GLY A 310 9.65 -28.50 7.55
N CYS A 311 9.29 -28.18 6.31
CA CYS A 311 7.89 -28.07 5.90
C CYS A 311 7.16 -29.40 6.13
N MET A 312 5.95 -29.32 6.69
CA MET A 312 5.13 -30.50 7.02
C MET A 312 4.35 -30.98 5.80
N ASP A 313 3.72 -30.05 5.09
CA ASP A 313 2.98 -30.31 3.87
C ASP A 313 2.86 -29.05 3.01
N VAL A 314 2.57 -29.28 1.73
CA VAL A 314 2.33 -28.23 0.75
C VAL A 314 1.01 -28.52 0.04
N LEU A 315 0.08 -27.58 0.16
CA LEU A 315 -1.15 -27.55 -0.62
C LEU A 315 -0.89 -26.79 -1.92
N PHE A 316 -1.24 -27.40 -3.05
CA PHE A 316 -1.21 -26.78 -4.36
C PHE A 316 -2.62 -26.38 -4.79
N ALA A 317 -2.81 -25.14 -5.23
CA ALA A 317 -4.14 -24.66 -5.66
C ALA A 317 -4.35 -24.87 -7.17
N ASP A 318 -5.11 -25.90 -7.53
CA ASP A 318 -5.34 -26.32 -8.91
C ASP A 318 -6.30 -25.42 -9.70
N THR A 319 -7.17 -24.69 -9.00
CA THR A 319 -8.23 -23.87 -9.61
C THR A 319 -8.16 -22.42 -9.16
N SER A 320 -8.64 -21.50 -9.99
CA SER A 320 -8.75 -20.07 -9.63
C SER A 320 -9.58 -19.84 -8.36
N ALA A 321 -10.58 -20.68 -8.11
CA ALA A 321 -11.40 -20.60 -6.90
C ALA A 321 -10.59 -20.94 -5.63
N GLN A 322 -9.83 -22.04 -5.64
CA GLN A 322 -8.94 -22.40 -4.53
C GLN A 322 -7.88 -21.31 -4.29
N LYS A 323 -7.34 -20.73 -5.37
CA LYS A 323 -6.39 -19.62 -5.26
C LYS A 323 -7.01 -18.41 -4.56
N GLU A 324 -8.23 -18.06 -4.95
CA GLU A 324 -8.97 -16.95 -4.36
C GLU A 324 -9.30 -17.21 -2.90
N ASP A 325 -9.68 -18.43 -2.51
CA ASP A 325 -9.96 -18.78 -1.11
C ASP A 325 -8.71 -18.63 -0.22
N LEU A 326 -7.55 -19.11 -0.69
CA LEU A 326 -6.27 -18.95 0.02
C LEU A 326 -5.85 -17.48 0.13
N TRP A 327 -6.00 -16.73 -0.96
CA TRP A 327 -5.71 -15.31 -0.97
C TRP A 327 -6.69 -14.51 -0.09
N ARG A 328 -7.97 -14.89 -0.05
CA ARG A 328 -8.98 -14.31 0.83
C ARG A 328 -8.61 -14.50 2.29
N MET A 329 -8.14 -15.68 2.67
CA MET A 329 -7.64 -15.94 4.03
C MET A 329 -6.57 -14.92 4.44
N ARG A 330 -5.58 -14.68 3.57
CA ARG A 330 -4.51 -13.69 3.82
C ARG A 330 -5.03 -12.25 3.86
N ARG A 331 -5.97 -11.88 2.98
CA ARG A 331 -6.53 -10.52 2.87
C ARG A 331 -7.46 -10.13 4.02
N VAL A 332 -8.20 -11.09 4.57
CA VAL A 332 -9.16 -10.85 5.67
C VAL A 332 -8.46 -10.80 7.04
N MET A 333 -7.23 -11.32 7.14
CA MET A 333 -6.48 -11.40 8.38
C MET A 333 -6.38 -10.08 9.18
N PRO A 334 -6.09 -8.90 8.57
CA PRO A 334 -6.05 -7.65 9.33
C PRO A 334 -7.38 -7.30 9.99
N LEU A 335 -8.50 -7.47 9.27
CA LEU A 335 -9.84 -7.22 9.79
C LEU A 335 -10.20 -8.19 10.91
N SER A 336 -9.86 -9.47 10.74
CA SER A 336 -10.11 -10.49 11.75
C SER A 336 -9.32 -10.24 13.03
N VAL A 337 -8.02 -9.95 12.93
CA VAL A 337 -7.16 -9.63 14.08
C VAL A 337 -7.67 -8.42 14.86
N LYS A 338 -8.03 -7.34 14.15
CA LYS A 338 -8.61 -6.12 14.73
C LYS A 338 -9.93 -6.39 15.48
N SER A 339 -10.73 -7.34 15.01
CA SER A 339 -12.02 -7.66 15.64
C SER A 339 -11.92 -8.51 16.91
N ASN A 340 -10.80 -9.21 17.11
CA ASN A 340 -10.66 -10.25 18.15
C ASN A 340 -9.99 -9.78 19.44
N SER A 341 -9.26 -8.67 19.46
CA SER A 341 -8.61 -8.17 20.68
C SER A 341 -8.42 -6.64 20.64
N VAL A 342 -8.14 -6.06 21.81
CA VAL A 342 -7.51 -4.73 21.86
C VAL A 342 -6.15 -4.87 21.21
N TYR A 343 -5.98 -4.20 20.07
CA TYR A 343 -4.80 -4.37 19.23
C TYR A 343 -4.02 -3.06 19.09
N LYS A 344 -2.72 -3.20 18.87
CA LYS A 344 -1.86 -2.15 18.30
C LYS A 344 -1.00 -2.78 17.22
N GLU A 345 -0.97 -2.16 16.05
CA GLU A 345 -0.22 -2.64 14.90
C GLU A 345 1.12 -1.92 14.78
N GLU A 346 2.17 -2.67 14.47
CA GLU A 346 3.49 -2.16 14.10
C GLU A 346 3.88 -2.75 12.74
N ASP A 347 4.33 -1.90 11.83
CA ASP A 347 4.79 -2.32 10.49
C ASP A 347 6.31 -2.31 10.43
N THR A 348 6.92 -3.50 10.32
CA THR A 348 8.37 -3.66 10.51
C THR A 348 9.03 -4.34 9.32
N VAL A 349 10.25 -3.92 8.98
CA VAL A 349 11.04 -4.51 7.90
C VAL A 349 12.43 -4.85 8.39
N VAL A 350 12.89 -6.07 8.09
CA VAL A 350 14.26 -6.53 8.35
C VAL A 350 14.86 -7.15 7.10
N PRO A 351 16.20 -7.28 6.99
CA PRO A 351 16.77 -8.15 5.97
C PRO A 351 16.14 -9.55 6.07
N ARG A 352 15.71 -10.14 4.94
CA ARG A 352 14.97 -11.42 4.89
C ARG A 352 15.59 -12.55 5.72
N ALA A 353 16.92 -12.60 5.81
CA ALA A 353 17.64 -13.60 6.59
C ALA A 353 17.43 -13.45 8.12
N GLU A 354 17.02 -12.27 8.59
CA GLU A 354 16.79 -11.94 9.99
C GLU A 354 15.32 -12.13 10.43
N LEU A 355 14.41 -12.53 9.52
CA LEU A 355 13.01 -12.81 9.86
C LEU A 355 12.84 -13.81 11.03
N PRO A 356 13.60 -14.93 11.10
CA PRO A 356 13.52 -15.83 12.26
C PRO A 356 13.87 -15.14 13.57
N ARG A 357 14.88 -14.25 13.55
CA ARG A 357 15.31 -13.49 14.72
C ARG A 357 14.27 -12.45 15.13
N LEU A 358 13.63 -11.78 14.17
CA LEU A 358 12.55 -10.83 14.41
C LEU A 358 11.39 -11.51 15.14
N ILE A 359 10.87 -12.61 14.58
CA ILE A 359 9.78 -13.40 15.18
C ILE A 359 10.15 -13.87 16.58
N HIS A 360 11.33 -14.45 16.75
CA HIS A 360 11.79 -14.92 18.05
C HIS A 360 11.79 -13.80 19.08
N GLY A 361 12.39 -12.65 18.72
CA GLY A 361 12.46 -11.47 19.58
C GLY A 361 11.10 -10.93 19.97
N ILE A 362 10.14 -10.87 19.03
CA ILE A 362 8.75 -10.45 19.32
C ILE A 362 8.14 -11.37 20.39
N LYS A 363 8.27 -12.69 20.23
CA LYS A 363 7.69 -13.65 21.20
C LYS A 363 8.39 -13.60 22.56
N GLU A 364 9.71 -13.40 22.60
CA GLU A 364 10.45 -13.18 23.86
C GLU A 364 10.00 -11.90 24.59
N ILE A 365 9.83 -10.80 23.86
CA ILE A 365 9.34 -9.52 24.42
C ILE A 365 7.91 -9.69 24.95
N GLY A 366 7.03 -10.37 24.20
CA GLY A 366 5.67 -10.68 24.64
C GLY A 366 5.65 -11.43 25.98
N LYS A 367 6.47 -12.48 26.12
CA LYS A 367 6.63 -13.23 27.38
C LYS A 367 7.15 -12.35 28.53
N LYS A 368 8.11 -11.47 28.24
CA LYS A 368 8.72 -10.60 29.25
C LYS A 368 7.74 -9.55 29.81
N TYR A 369 6.89 -8.98 28.95
CA TYR A 369 5.99 -7.88 29.30
C TYR A 369 4.52 -8.29 29.48
N GLY A 370 4.18 -9.56 29.22
CA GLY A 370 2.85 -10.10 29.46
C GLY A 370 1.83 -9.73 28.39
N PHE A 371 2.22 -9.73 27.12
CA PHE A 371 1.33 -9.57 25.97
C PHE A 371 1.58 -10.66 24.94
N GLU A 372 0.62 -10.83 24.02
CA GLU A 372 0.75 -11.77 22.90
C GLU A 372 0.82 -11.01 21.58
N SER A 373 1.20 -11.70 20.51
CA SER A 373 1.20 -11.11 19.18
C SER A 373 0.71 -12.08 18.12
N VAL A 374 0.12 -11.53 17.07
CA VAL A 374 -0.13 -12.21 15.80
C VAL A 374 0.67 -11.51 14.72
N CYS A 375 1.54 -12.27 14.06
CA CYS A 375 2.39 -11.79 12.99
C CYS A 375 1.94 -12.36 11.65
N TYR A 376 1.87 -11.51 10.65
CA TYR A 376 1.67 -11.87 9.24
C TYR A 376 2.27 -10.78 8.38
N GLY A 377 2.49 -11.03 7.09
CA GLY A 377 3.02 -9.98 6.21
C GLY A 377 3.75 -10.48 4.98
N HIS A 378 4.36 -9.53 4.28
CA HIS A 378 5.11 -9.72 3.04
C HIS A 378 6.51 -10.27 3.33
N ALA A 379 6.60 -11.53 3.79
CA ALA A 379 7.88 -12.12 4.16
C ALA A 379 8.92 -12.10 3.01
N GLY A 380 8.44 -12.15 1.76
CA GLY A 380 9.27 -12.07 0.55
C GLY A 380 10.14 -10.81 0.42
N ASP A 381 9.75 -9.69 1.01
CA ASP A 381 10.56 -8.46 1.06
C ASP A 381 11.12 -8.15 2.46
N GLY A 382 10.80 -9.00 3.44
CA GLY A 382 11.27 -8.88 4.82
C GLY A 382 10.34 -8.08 5.73
N ASN A 383 9.13 -7.76 5.27
CA ASN A 383 8.13 -7.02 6.03
C ASN A 383 7.19 -7.95 6.82
N LEU A 384 6.99 -7.63 8.10
CA LEU A 384 5.98 -8.25 8.96
C LEU A 384 5.17 -7.19 9.71
N HIS A 385 3.85 -7.35 9.65
CA HIS A 385 2.88 -6.64 10.49
C HIS A 385 2.80 -7.37 11.84
N VAL A 386 3.23 -6.68 12.90
CA VAL A 386 3.26 -7.19 14.27
C VAL A 386 2.05 -6.64 15.00
N ASN A 387 1.05 -7.49 15.22
CA ASN A 387 -0.17 -7.09 15.90
C ASN A 387 -0.06 -7.49 17.36
N ILE A 388 0.17 -6.50 18.23
CA ILE A 388 0.23 -6.66 19.69
C ILE A 388 -1.20 -6.77 20.20
N ILE A 389 -1.48 -7.81 20.96
CA ILE A 389 -2.83 -8.15 21.43
C ILE A 389 -2.78 -8.51 22.92
N LYS A 390 -3.90 -8.22 23.60
CA LYS A 390 -4.06 -8.44 25.03
C LYS A 390 -4.87 -9.68 25.34
#